data_AF-A0A8T3SQ78-F1
#
_entry.id   AF-A0A8T3SQ78-F1
#
_cell.length_a   1.000
_cell.length_b   1.000
_cell.length_c   1.000
_cell.angle_alpha   90.00
_cell.angle_beta   90.00
_cell.angle_gamma   90.00
#
_symmetry.space_group_name_H-M   'P 1'
#
loop_
_entity.id
_entity.type
_entity.pdbx_description
1 polymer ?
#
loop_
_entity_poly.entity_id
_entity_poly.type
_entity_poly.pdbx_seq_one_letter_code
_entity_poly.pdbx_strand_id
1 'polypeptide(L)'
;MRRFTPLRPDSRAPLARANPVAKLGAAAILMSVLFLASGPITPAVVLAGILASLPLTGLGVGTLLVRTWPLLVAALAVGVLNVVLAPATPGGSDIATGLALGLRLLAIALSGVVALATTDPTDLADSLQQQARLSPRLAVGALAAIRMLPILAVEWELLGMARRARGVSAGWSPIAAARLAFGKLLALLVGVVRRATRLAMAMEARGFGSAACRTIARPQRMRVADWGLLLAAVALGAAALGIGSALRV
;
A
#
# COMPACT_ATOMS: atom_id res chain seq x y z
N MET A 1 11.91 17.76 -9.07
CA MET A 1 11.16 16.60 -9.65
C MET A 1 11.77 15.21 -9.36
N ARG A 2 12.86 15.06 -8.58
CA ARG A 2 13.46 13.75 -8.22
C ARG A 2 12.74 12.94 -7.11
N ARG A 3 11.56 13.37 -6.63
CA ARG A 3 10.86 12.71 -5.51
C ARG A 3 9.99 11.51 -5.91
N PHE A 4 9.88 11.22 -7.21
CA PHE A 4 9.08 10.10 -7.75
C PHE A 4 9.91 9.10 -8.55
N THR A 5 11.20 8.94 -8.22
CA THR A 5 11.95 7.80 -8.76
C THR A 5 11.27 6.52 -8.26
N PRO A 6 10.80 5.62 -9.13
CA PRO A 6 10.25 4.34 -8.69
C PRO A 6 11.34 3.61 -7.92
N LEU A 7 11.08 3.31 -6.65
CA LEU A 7 11.99 2.53 -5.84
C LEU A 7 12.14 1.18 -6.51
N ARG A 8 13.32 0.90 -7.05
CA ARG A 8 13.75 -0.48 -7.22
C ARG A 8 14.01 -1.01 -5.82
N PRO A 9 13.31 -2.05 -5.35
CA PRO A 9 13.70 -2.74 -4.13
C PRO A 9 15.18 -3.10 -4.26
N ASP A 10 15.97 -2.84 -3.23
CA ASP A 10 17.38 -3.23 -3.25
C ASP A 10 17.44 -4.75 -3.28
N SER A 11 17.90 -5.32 -4.40
CA SER A 11 17.89 -6.77 -4.66
C SER A 11 18.72 -7.61 -3.68
N ARG A 12 19.43 -6.93 -2.77
CA ARG A 12 20.29 -7.50 -1.73
C ARG A 12 19.58 -7.70 -0.38
N ALA A 13 18.42 -7.07 -0.13
CA ALA A 13 17.74 -7.20 1.15
C ALA A 13 16.97 -8.55 1.26
N PRO A 14 17.06 -9.27 2.39
CA PRO A 14 16.40 -10.56 2.57
C PRO A 14 14.88 -10.44 2.53
N LEU A 15 14.29 -9.36 3.08
CA LEU A 15 12.87 -9.11 2.93
C LEU A 15 12.49 -8.70 1.50
N ALA A 16 13.33 -8.01 0.72
CA ALA A 16 12.98 -7.72 -0.67
C ALA A 16 12.73 -8.99 -1.49
N ARG A 17 13.43 -10.10 -1.16
CA ARG A 17 13.29 -11.42 -1.79
C ARG A 17 12.15 -12.28 -1.23
N ALA A 18 11.55 -11.90 -0.11
CA ALA A 18 10.44 -12.63 0.48
C ALA A 18 9.17 -12.50 -0.37
N ASN A 19 8.35 -13.54 -0.35
CA ASN A 19 7.14 -13.65 -1.14
C ASN A 19 6.16 -12.50 -0.81
N PRO A 20 5.64 -11.78 -1.82
CA PRO A 20 4.71 -10.67 -1.61
C PRO A 20 3.48 -11.02 -0.76
N VAL A 21 2.92 -12.22 -0.94
CA VAL A 21 1.77 -12.68 -0.15
C VAL A 21 2.15 -12.88 1.32
N ALA A 22 3.36 -13.35 1.61
CA ALA A 22 3.82 -13.50 2.99
C ALA A 22 4.05 -12.14 3.67
N LYS A 23 4.54 -11.12 2.94
CA LYS A 23 4.66 -9.74 3.44
C LYS A 23 3.30 -9.14 3.75
N LEU A 24 2.35 -9.28 2.82
CA LEU A 24 0.98 -8.79 3.02
C LEU A 24 0.28 -9.56 4.14
N GLY A 25 0.48 -10.87 4.24
CA GLY A 25 -0.02 -11.70 5.33
C GLY A 25 0.54 -11.26 6.68
N ALA A 26 1.85 -11.03 6.78
CA ALA A 26 2.48 -10.50 7.99
C ALA A 26 1.92 -9.13 8.37
N ALA A 27 1.77 -8.22 7.40
CA ALA A 27 1.16 -6.92 7.64
C ALA A 27 -0.29 -7.02 8.09
N ALA A 28 -1.09 -7.90 7.49
CA ALA A 28 -2.48 -8.15 7.84
C ALA A 28 -2.62 -8.76 9.25
N ILE A 29 -1.72 -9.67 9.64
CA ILE A 29 -1.65 -10.23 10.99
C ILE A 29 -1.38 -9.10 12.00
N LEU A 30 -0.36 -8.29 11.77
CA LEU A 30 -0.03 -7.16 12.66
C LEU A 30 -1.16 -6.13 12.72
N MET A 31 -1.80 -5.81 11.59
CA MET A 31 -2.97 -4.92 11.55
C MET A 31 -4.13 -5.49 12.37
N SER A 32 -4.41 -6.80 12.24
CA SER A 32 -5.46 -7.48 13.01
C SER A 32 -5.18 -7.43 14.50
N VAL A 33 -3.93 -7.67 14.91
CA VAL A 33 -3.49 -7.57 16.31
C VAL A 33 -3.65 -6.14 16.84
N LEU A 34 -3.23 -5.14 16.06
CA LEU A 34 -3.35 -3.73 16.43
C LEU A 34 -4.82 -3.28 16.54
N PHE A 35 -5.72 -3.88 15.76
CA PHE A 35 -7.15 -3.60 15.83
C PHE A 35 -7.79 -4.20 17.09
N LEU A 36 -7.42 -5.43 17.47
CA LEU A 36 -7.89 -6.08 18.70
C LEU A 36 -7.26 -5.49 19.97
N ALA A 37 -6.10 -4.85 19.84
CA ALA A 37 -5.43 -4.21 20.96
C ALA A 37 -6.27 -3.07 21.53
N SER A 38 -6.39 -3.03 22.86
CA SER A 38 -7.13 -1.96 23.55
C SER A 38 -6.24 -1.06 24.42
N GLY A 39 -4.95 -1.37 24.59
CA GLY A 39 -4.01 -0.57 25.39
C GLY A 39 -3.01 0.27 24.56
N PRO A 40 -2.29 1.22 25.20
CA PRO A 40 -1.24 2.05 24.58
C PRO A 40 0.05 1.28 24.27
N ILE A 41 0.33 0.22 25.02
CA ILE A 41 1.62 -0.48 24.99
C ILE A 41 1.74 -1.36 23.75
N THR A 42 0.65 -2.02 23.33
CA THR A 42 0.66 -2.93 22.18
C THR A 42 1.03 -2.21 20.86
N PRO A 43 0.45 -1.04 20.50
CA PRO A 43 0.93 -0.25 19.37
C PRO A 43 2.40 0.14 19.43
N ALA A 44 2.91 0.50 20.61
CA ALA A 44 4.32 0.88 20.78
C ALA A 44 5.27 -0.29 20.52
N VAL A 45 4.96 -1.47 21.07
CA VAL A 45 5.76 -2.69 20.88
C VAL A 45 5.77 -3.13 19.41
N VAL A 46 4.60 -3.12 18.76
CA VAL A 46 4.51 -3.46 17.33
C VAL A 46 5.28 -2.44 16.48
N LEU A 47 5.16 -1.14 16.77
CA LEU A 47 5.90 -0.11 16.07
C LEU A 47 7.41 -0.28 16.23
N ALA A 48 7.88 -0.56 17.45
CA ALA A 48 9.28 -0.85 17.73
C ALA A 48 9.77 -2.10 16.98
N GLY A 49 8.94 -3.16 16.91
CA GLY A 49 9.24 -4.36 16.11
C GLY A 49 9.33 -4.06 14.61
N ILE A 50 8.44 -3.22 14.08
CA ILE A 50 8.50 -2.77 12.68
C ILE A 50 9.79 -1.97 12.43
N LEU A 51 10.11 -1.01 13.30
CA LEU A 51 11.35 -0.22 13.24
C LEU A 51 12.60 -1.11 13.30
N ALA A 52 12.61 -2.13 14.18
CA ALA A 52 13.71 -3.09 14.29
C ALA A 52 13.84 -3.99 13.05
N SER A 53 12.75 -4.23 12.32
CA SER A 53 12.77 -4.98 11.06
C SER A 53 13.25 -4.17 9.85
N LEU A 54 13.30 -2.83 9.94
CA LEU A 54 13.74 -1.95 8.85
C LEU A 54 15.13 -2.26 8.28
N PRO A 55 16.20 -2.53 9.06
CA PRO A 55 17.49 -2.91 8.48
C PRO A 55 17.41 -4.16 7.58
N LEU A 56 16.48 -5.08 7.87
CA LEU A 56 16.26 -6.28 7.06
C LEU A 56 15.53 -5.99 5.74
N THR A 57 14.83 -4.85 5.64
CA THR A 57 14.12 -4.41 4.42
C THR A 57 15.01 -3.70 3.41
N GLY A 58 16.20 -3.25 3.81
CA GLY A 58 17.10 -2.46 2.96
C GLY A 58 16.57 -1.06 2.61
N LEU A 59 15.48 -0.62 3.25
CA LEU A 59 14.95 0.73 3.07
C LEU A 59 15.74 1.72 3.94
N GLY A 60 16.25 2.79 3.33
CA GLY A 60 16.82 3.91 4.08
C GLY A 60 15.73 4.58 4.94
N VAL A 61 16.05 4.84 6.21
CA VAL A 61 15.13 5.48 7.18
C VAL A 61 14.59 6.81 6.64
N GLY A 62 15.41 7.56 5.89
CA GLY A 62 14.99 8.81 5.23
C GLY A 62 13.94 8.61 4.13
N THR A 63 14.01 7.51 3.36
CA THR A 63 13.00 7.20 2.33
C THR A 63 11.66 6.83 2.95
N LEU A 64 11.70 6.08 4.06
CA LEU A 64 10.51 5.73 4.82
C LEU A 64 9.88 6.97 5.45
N LEU A 65 10.70 7.87 6.02
CA LEU A 65 10.20 9.10 6.65
C LEU A 65 9.56 10.03 5.62
N VAL A 66 10.15 10.20 4.43
CA VAL A 66 9.55 11.00 3.34
C VAL A 66 8.26 10.39 2.80
N ARG A 67 8.06 9.07 2.88
CA ARG A 67 6.81 8.42 2.46
C ARG A 67 5.75 8.43 3.55
N THR A 68 6.17 8.28 4.80
CA THR A 68 5.29 8.19 5.96
C THR A 68 4.95 9.57 6.51
N TRP A 69 5.66 10.65 6.13
CA TRP A 69 5.41 11.99 6.67
C TRP A 69 3.93 12.42 6.68
N PRO A 70 3.10 12.19 5.64
CA PRO A 70 1.69 12.58 5.67
C PRO A 70 0.91 11.72 6.68
N LEU A 71 1.31 10.46 6.84
CA LEU A 71 0.75 9.53 7.83
C LEU A 71 1.19 9.89 9.25
N LEU A 72 2.44 10.37 9.45
CA LEU A 72 2.90 10.88 10.73
C LEU A 72 2.07 12.09 11.14
N VAL A 73 1.84 13.02 10.21
CA VAL A 73 1.00 14.21 10.45
C VAL A 73 -0.43 13.79 10.74
N ALA A 74 -1.00 12.85 9.97
CA ALA A 74 -2.35 12.36 10.20
C ALA A 74 -2.49 11.65 11.56
N ALA A 75 -1.54 10.77 11.91
CA ALA A 75 -1.54 10.05 13.18
C ALA A 75 -1.38 11.00 14.38
N LEU A 76 -0.50 12.01 14.26
CA LEU A 76 -0.35 13.06 15.27
C LEU A 76 -1.64 13.86 15.41
N ALA A 77 -2.23 14.29 14.30
CA ALA A 77 -3.48 15.04 14.30
C ALA A 77 -4.60 14.24 14.97
N VAL A 78 -4.74 12.95 14.65
CA VAL A 78 -5.74 12.09 15.29
C VAL A 78 -5.44 11.88 16.78
N GLY A 79 -4.17 11.70 17.16
CA GLY A 79 -3.78 11.60 18.57
C GLY A 79 -4.16 12.85 19.36
N VAL A 80 -3.78 14.03 18.86
CA VAL A 80 -4.10 15.33 19.48
C VAL A 80 -5.60 15.55 19.54
N LEU A 81 -6.33 15.31 18.44
CA LEU A 81 -7.79 15.47 18.43
C LEU A 81 -8.47 14.55 19.44
N ASN A 82 -8.03 13.30 19.58
CA ASN A 82 -8.60 12.40 20.58
C ASN A 82 -8.30 12.85 22.01
N VAL A 83 -7.12 13.40 22.29
CA VAL A 83 -6.81 13.96 23.63
C VAL A 83 -7.69 15.18 23.92
N VAL A 84 -7.91 16.06 22.94
CA VAL A 84 -8.68 17.30 23.09
C VAL A 84 -10.19 17.04 23.17
N LEU A 85 -10.71 16.09 22.37
CA LEU A 85 -12.14 15.74 22.34
C LEU A 85 -12.53 14.68 23.36
N ALA A 86 -11.58 14.10 24.11
CA ALA A 86 -11.88 13.13 25.16
C ALA A 86 -12.86 13.75 26.18
N PRO A 87 -13.97 13.08 26.52
CA PRO A 87 -14.90 13.58 27.54
C PRO A 87 -14.15 13.86 28.84
N ALA A 88 -14.33 15.05 29.40
CA ALA A 88 -13.78 15.41 30.71
C ALA A 88 -14.52 14.63 31.81
N THR A 89 -14.22 13.34 31.94
CA THR A 89 -14.62 12.54 33.09
C THR A 89 -13.94 13.06 34.36
N PRO A 90 -14.50 12.86 35.57
CA PRO A 90 -13.93 13.36 36.83
C PRO A 90 -12.53 12.82 37.20
N GLY A 91 -11.89 12.02 36.33
CA GLY A 91 -10.52 11.53 36.43
C GLY A 91 -9.50 12.20 35.49
N GLY A 92 -9.87 13.27 34.78
CA GLY A 92 -9.01 13.97 33.81
C GLY A 92 -9.12 13.43 32.39
N SER A 93 -8.60 14.20 31.41
CA SER A 93 -8.44 13.71 30.04
C SER A 93 -7.37 12.61 30.05
N ASP A 94 -7.72 11.41 29.61
CA ASP A 94 -6.77 10.31 29.54
C ASP A 94 -5.85 10.49 28.31
N ILE A 95 -4.85 11.37 28.50
CA ILE A 95 -3.83 11.72 27.50
C ILE A 95 -3.18 10.44 26.94
N ALA A 96 -2.98 9.43 27.80
CA ALA A 96 -2.41 8.16 27.40
C ALA A 96 -3.29 7.42 26.38
N THR A 97 -4.61 7.42 26.57
CA THR A 97 -5.57 6.81 25.64
C THR A 97 -5.66 7.56 24.30
N GLY A 98 -5.65 8.90 24.32
CA GLY A 98 -5.66 9.67 23.08
C GLY A 98 -4.38 9.47 22.24
N LEU A 99 -3.20 9.50 22.89
CA LEU A 99 -1.93 9.19 22.25
C LEU A 99 -1.84 7.74 21.77
N ALA A 100 -2.43 6.79 22.51
CA ALA A 100 -2.50 5.38 22.11
C ALA A 100 -3.17 5.19 20.75
N LEU A 101 -4.26 5.91 20.50
CA LEU A 101 -5.01 5.83 19.24
C LEU A 101 -4.22 6.40 18.07
N GLY A 102 -3.53 7.53 18.28
CA GLY A 102 -2.61 8.09 17.28
C GLY A 102 -1.48 7.12 16.94
N LEU A 103 -0.86 6.53 17.97
CA LEU A 103 0.21 5.54 17.80
C LEU A 103 -0.28 4.26 17.12
N ARG A 104 -1.51 3.82 17.40
CA ARG A 104 -2.16 2.68 16.74
C ARG A 104 -2.33 2.92 15.25
N LEU A 105 -2.87 4.08 14.86
CA LEU A 105 -3.01 4.45 13.45
C LEU A 105 -1.65 4.51 12.75
N LEU A 106 -0.65 5.06 13.42
CA LEU A 106 0.72 5.11 12.92
C LEU A 106 1.28 3.70 12.67
N ALA A 107 1.12 2.78 13.62
CA ALA A 107 1.60 1.41 13.52
C ALA A 107 0.88 0.62 12.40
N ILE A 108 -0.44 0.77 12.28
CA ILE A 108 -1.23 0.18 11.18
C ILE A 108 -0.74 0.70 9.83
N ALA A 109 -0.64 2.03 9.69
CA ALA A 109 -0.24 2.65 8.44
C ALA A 109 1.20 2.25 8.06
N LEU A 110 2.13 2.27 9.01
CA LEU A 110 3.52 1.91 8.77
C LEU A 110 3.67 0.45 8.35
N SER A 111 2.94 -0.48 8.99
CA SER A 111 2.91 -1.89 8.60
C SER A 111 2.52 -2.05 7.12
N GLY A 112 1.46 -1.37 6.69
CA GLY A 112 0.99 -1.39 5.29
C GLY A 112 2.00 -0.76 4.33
N VAL A 113 2.57 0.39 4.69
CA VAL A 113 3.56 1.09 3.85
C VAL A 113 4.81 0.24 3.67
N VAL A 114 5.34 -0.39 4.72
CA VAL A 114 6.54 -1.24 4.62
C VAL A 114 6.26 -2.44 3.72
N ALA A 115 5.10 -3.09 3.87
CA ALA A 115 4.73 -4.23 3.05
C ALA A 115 4.56 -3.86 1.56
N LEU A 116 3.89 -2.74 1.25
CA LEU A 116 3.68 -2.29 -0.13
C LEU A 116 4.95 -1.70 -0.76
N ALA A 117 5.75 -0.96 0.00
CA ALA A 117 6.97 -0.32 -0.51
C ALA A 117 8.07 -1.33 -0.89
N THR A 118 8.04 -2.52 -0.28
CA THR A 118 9.02 -3.60 -0.52
C THR A 118 8.49 -4.67 -1.50
N THR A 119 7.34 -4.41 -2.14
CA THR A 119 6.65 -5.38 -2.99
C THR A 119 6.51 -4.86 -4.42
N ASP A 120 6.95 -5.66 -5.40
CA ASP A 120 6.70 -5.37 -6.81
C ASP A 120 5.24 -5.74 -7.18
N PRO A 121 4.49 -4.85 -7.85
CA PRO A 121 3.10 -5.12 -8.24
C PRO A 121 2.96 -6.34 -9.16
N THR A 122 3.97 -6.66 -9.95
CA THR A 122 4.01 -7.83 -10.84
C THR A 122 4.09 -9.12 -10.04
N ASP A 123 5.04 -9.17 -9.10
CA ASP A 123 5.23 -10.33 -8.22
C ASP A 123 4.04 -10.50 -7.29
N LEU A 124 3.42 -9.40 -6.85
CA LEU A 124 2.19 -9.43 -6.07
C LEU A 124 1.02 -10.05 -6.85
N ALA A 125 0.80 -9.63 -8.09
CA ALA A 125 -0.26 -10.21 -8.92
C ALA A 125 -0.01 -11.71 -9.19
N ASP A 126 1.24 -12.07 -9.52
CA ASP A 126 1.64 -13.46 -9.78
C ASP A 126 1.48 -14.34 -8.52
N SER A 127 1.84 -13.83 -7.34
CA SER A 127 1.72 -14.55 -6.06
C SER A 127 0.29 -14.69 -5.57
N LEU A 128 -0.56 -13.66 -5.72
CA LEU A 128 -1.99 -13.75 -5.42
C LEU A 128 -2.69 -14.78 -6.33
N GLN A 129 -2.36 -14.81 -7.62
CA GLN A 129 -2.91 -15.81 -8.54
C GLN A 129 -2.55 -17.24 -8.12
N GLN A 130 -1.32 -17.45 -7.64
CA GLN A 130 -0.80 -18.79 -7.32
C GLN A 130 -1.20 -19.27 -5.91
N GLN A 131 -1.13 -18.40 -4.91
CA GLN A 131 -1.36 -18.77 -3.50
C GLN A 131 -2.81 -18.54 -3.07
N ALA A 132 -3.38 -17.38 -3.40
CA ALA A 132 -4.78 -17.07 -3.10
C ALA A 132 -5.75 -17.63 -4.16
N ARG A 133 -5.25 -18.39 -5.13
CA ARG A 133 -6.01 -19.02 -6.24
C ARG A 133 -6.93 -18.03 -6.96
N LEU A 134 -6.49 -16.79 -7.07
CA LEU A 134 -7.24 -15.72 -7.71
C LEU A 134 -7.40 -16.03 -9.19
N SER A 135 -8.60 -15.79 -9.75
CA SER A 135 -8.87 -16.10 -11.16
C SER A 135 -7.83 -15.45 -12.07
N PRO A 136 -7.19 -16.18 -13.00
CA PRO A 136 -6.17 -15.63 -13.89
C PRO A 136 -6.65 -14.41 -14.69
N ARG A 137 -7.96 -14.36 -15.00
CA ARG A 137 -8.58 -13.23 -15.70
C ARG A 137 -8.52 -11.95 -14.86
N LEU A 138 -8.80 -12.08 -13.56
CA LEU A 138 -8.75 -10.97 -12.61
C LEU A 138 -7.30 -10.53 -12.35
N ALA A 139 -6.38 -11.47 -12.14
CA ALA A 139 -4.97 -11.16 -11.87
C ALA A 139 -4.31 -10.43 -13.06
N VAL A 140 -4.50 -10.93 -14.28
CA VAL A 140 -3.93 -10.32 -15.49
C VAL A 140 -4.61 -8.97 -15.79
N GLY A 141 -5.92 -8.86 -15.60
CA GLY A 141 -6.64 -7.59 -15.75
C GLY A 141 -6.17 -6.52 -14.76
N ALA A 142 -6.03 -6.87 -13.49
CA ALA A 142 -5.54 -5.97 -12.45
C ALA A 142 -4.09 -5.52 -12.72
N LEU A 143 -3.21 -6.45 -13.11
CA LEU A 143 -1.83 -6.12 -13.45
C LEU A 143 -1.75 -5.21 -14.68
N ALA A 144 -2.57 -5.47 -15.71
CA ALA A 144 -2.66 -4.61 -16.89
C ALA A 144 -3.11 -3.19 -16.52
N ALA A 145 -4.10 -3.06 -15.64
CA ALA A 145 -4.58 -1.76 -15.15
C ALA A 145 -3.48 -0.99 -14.39
N ILE A 146 -2.78 -1.65 -13.45
CA ILE A 146 -1.66 -1.04 -12.71
C ILE A 146 -0.56 -0.57 -13.67
N ARG A 147 -0.25 -1.37 -14.70
CA ARG A 147 0.79 -1.02 -15.69
C ARG A 147 0.35 0.12 -16.63
N MET A 148 -0.96 0.34 -16.81
CA MET A 148 -1.46 1.48 -17.58
C MET A 148 -1.35 2.80 -16.83
N LEU A 149 -1.44 2.82 -15.50
CA LEU A 149 -1.36 4.06 -14.70
C LEU A 149 -0.22 5.02 -15.09
N PRO A 150 1.05 4.60 -15.20
CA PRO A 150 2.13 5.51 -15.59
C PRO A 150 1.95 6.06 -17.02
N ILE A 151 1.39 5.26 -17.93
CA ILE A 151 1.09 5.68 -19.30
C ILE A 151 0.00 6.75 -19.30
N LEU A 152 -1.04 6.57 -18.48
CA LEU A 152 -2.13 7.54 -18.34
C LEU A 152 -1.67 8.86 -17.72
N ALA A 153 -0.73 8.81 -16.76
CA ALA A 153 -0.15 10.02 -16.19
C ALA A 153 0.58 10.85 -17.26
N VAL A 154 1.39 10.20 -18.11
CA VAL A 154 2.06 10.88 -19.23
C VAL A 154 1.05 11.44 -20.24
N GLU A 155 0.02 10.68 -20.60
CA GLU A 155 -1.01 11.17 -21.52
C GLU A 155 -1.84 12.33 -20.97
N TRP A 156 -2.10 12.33 -19.66
CA TRP A 156 -2.76 13.45 -19.00
C TRP A 156 -1.96 14.74 -19.17
N GLU A 157 -0.64 14.67 -19.01
CA GLU A 157 0.26 15.79 -19.23
C GLU A 157 0.30 16.21 -20.70
N LEU A 158 0.39 15.26 -21.63
CA LEU A 158 0.34 15.51 -23.08
C LEU A 158 -0.96 16.20 -23.50
N LEU A 159 -2.12 15.72 -23.03
CA LEU A 159 -3.42 16.35 -23.26
C LEU A 159 -3.47 17.77 -22.66
N GLY A 160 -2.82 17.97 -21.52
CA GLY A 160 -2.64 19.28 -20.92
C GLY A 160 -1.84 20.24 -21.80
N MET A 161 -0.70 19.79 -22.32
CA MET A 161 0.16 20.58 -23.21
C MET A 161 -0.55 20.88 -24.54
N ALA A 162 -1.21 19.91 -25.15
CA ALA A 162 -1.94 20.09 -26.40
C ALA A 162 -3.08 21.12 -26.27
N ARG A 163 -3.82 21.13 -25.15
CA ARG A 163 -4.87 22.13 -24.91
C ARG A 163 -4.32 23.53 -24.68
N ARG A 164 -3.20 23.66 -23.97
CA ARG A 164 -2.52 24.96 -23.79
C ARG A 164 -2.00 25.51 -25.11
N ALA A 165 -1.46 24.65 -25.99
CA ALA A 165 -1.04 25.06 -27.33
C ALA A 165 -2.20 25.59 -28.19
N ARG A 166 -3.43 25.13 -27.94
CA ARG A 166 -4.67 25.64 -28.57
C ARG A 166 -5.25 26.88 -27.88
N GLY A 167 -4.50 27.51 -26.99
CA GLY A 167 -4.95 28.68 -26.23
C GLY A 167 -5.98 28.39 -25.13
N VAL A 168 -6.30 27.11 -24.86
CA VAL A 168 -7.31 26.76 -23.85
C VAL A 168 -6.65 26.69 -22.48
N SER A 169 -6.88 27.72 -21.66
CA SER A 169 -6.39 27.81 -20.28
C SER A 169 -7.52 28.19 -19.32
N ALA A 170 -7.44 27.70 -18.07
CA ALA A 170 -8.46 27.94 -17.06
C ALA A 170 -8.33 29.30 -16.34
N GLY A 171 -7.24 30.03 -16.59
CA GLY A 171 -6.86 31.19 -15.77
C GLY A 171 -6.87 30.84 -14.28
N TRP A 172 -7.50 31.70 -13.49
CA TRP A 172 -7.66 31.55 -12.03
C TRP A 172 -9.02 30.96 -11.61
N SER A 173 -9.93 30.69 -12.56
CA SER A 173 -11.28 30.24 -12.24
C SER A 173 -11.31 28.73 -11.93
N PRO A 174 -11.72 28.32 -10.71
CA PRO A 174 -11.80 26.90 -10.36
C PRO A 174 -12.85 26.15 -11.18
N ILE A 175 -13.95 26.83 -11.55
CA ILE A 175 -15.03 26.26 -12.38
C ILE A 175 -14.51 25.98 -13.79
N ALA A 176 -13.78 26.93 -14.38
CA ALA A 176 -13.16 26.74 -15.69
C ALA A 176 -12.13 25.59 -15.65
N ALA A 177 -11.31 25.52 -14.59
CA ALA A 177 -10.34 24.44 -14.40
C ALA A 177 -11.00 23.07 -14.32
N ALA A 178 -12.09 22.94 -13.57
CA ALA A 178 -12.86 21.70 -13.45
C ALA A 178 -13.45 21.27 -14.80
N ARG A 179 -14.06 22.19 -15.57
CA ARG A 179 -14.61 21.90 -16.90
C ARG A 179 -13.52 21.44 -17.87
N LEU A 180 -12.36 22.10 -17.83
CA LEU A 180 -11.17 21.73 -18.61
C LEU A 180 -10.64 20.34 -18.21
N ALA A 181 -10.57 20.03 -16.92
CA ALA A 181 -10.16 18.74 -16.42
C ALA A 181 -11.13 17.62 -16.84
N PHE A 182 -12.45 17.86 -16.76
CA PHE A 182 -13.47 16.92 -17.20
C PHE A 182 -13.30 16.56 -18.69
N GLY A 183 -13.07 17.56 -19.55
CA GLY A 183 -12.82 17.26 -20.95
C GLY A 183 -11.54 16.44 -21.16
N LYS A 184 -10.50 16.62 -20.35
CA LYS A 184 -9.26 15.80 -20.45
C LYS A 184 -9.54 14.37 -20.00
N LEU A 185 -10.29 14.20 -18.92
CA LEU A 185 -10.71 12.90 -18.39
C LEU A 185 -11.49 12.12 -19.45
N LEU A 186 -12.44 12.77 -20.14
CA LEU A 186 -13.21 12.12 -21.20
C LEU A 186 -12.31 11.66 -22.36
N ALA A 187 -11.38 12.52 -22.81
CA ALA A 187 -10.45 12.16 -23.88
C ALA A 187 -9.55 10.96 -23.47
N LEU A 188 -9.08 10.98 -22.22
CA LEU A 188 -8.24 9.92 -21.67
C LEU A 188 -9.02 8.61 -21.49
N LEU A 189 -10.29 8.68 -21.06
CA LEU A 189 -11.20 7.53 -20.96
C LEU A 189 -11.38 6.84 -22.32
N VAL A 190 -11.65 7.61 -23.38
CA VAL A 190 -11.77 7.08 -24.76
C VAL A 190 -10.45 6.39 -25.18
N GLY A 191 -9.30 6.99 -24.85
CA GLY A 191 -7.98 6.39 -25.10
C GLY A 191 -7.74 5.09 -24.33
N VAL A 192 -8.20 5.00 -23.08
CA VAL A 192 -8.15 3.78 -22.26
C VAL A 192 -9.03 2.69 -22.85
N VAL A 193 -10.29 2.99 -23.17
CA VAL A 193 -11.24 2.02 -23.75
C VAL A 193 -10.66 1.41 -25.02
N ARG A 194 -10.15 2.24 -25.94
CA ARG A 194 -9.55 1.75 -27.19
C ARG A 194 -8.35 0.82 -26.95
N ARG A 195 -7.51 1.12 -25.95
CA ARG A 195 -6.37 0.26 -25.59
C ARG A 195 -6.80 -1.03 -24.90
N ALA A 196 -7.78 -0.96 -24.01
CA ALA A 196 -8.35 -2.13 -23.36
C ALA A 196 -8.94 -3.09 -24.39
N THR A 197 -9.69 -2.59 -25.38
CA THR A 197 -10.22 -3.41 -26.49
C THR A 197 -9.10 -4.05 -27.31
N ARG A 198 -8.05 -3.29 -27.67
CA ARG A 198 -6.89 -3.85 -28.39
C ARG A 198 -6.16 -4.92 -27.58
N LEU A 199 -6.01 -4.71 -26.28
CA LEU A 199 -5.41 -5.69 -25.37
C LEU A 199 -6.28 -6.95 -25.28
N ALA A 200 -7.59 -6.81 -25.13
CA ALA A 200 -8.53 -7.93 -25.11
C ALA A 200 -8.45 -8.77 -26.40
N MET A 201 -8.56 -8.12 -27.56
CA MET A 201 -8.42 -8.78 -28.87
C MET A 201 -7.06 -9.49 -29.01
N ALA A 202 -5.97 -8.87 -28.54
CA ALA A 202 -4.64 -9.49 -28.57
C ALA A 202 -4.52 -10.69 -27.62
N MET A 203 -5.21 -10.66 -26.47
CA MET A 203 -5.28 -11.77 -25.53
C MET A 203 -6.08 -12.94 -26.12
N GLU A 204 -7.24 -12.66 -26.71
CA GLU A 204 -8.09 -13.66 -27.38
C GLU A 204 -7.37 -14.32 -28.56
N ALA A 205 -6.69 -13.53 -29.40
CA ALA A 205 -5.90 -14.04 -30.53
C ALA A 205 -4.75 -14.96 -30.07
N ARG A 206 -4.24 -14.77 -28.84
CA ARG A 206 -3.22 -15.64 -28.22
C ARG A 206 -3.82 -16.83 -27.45
N GLY A 207 -5.14 -17.05 -27.54
CA GLY A 207 -5.84 -18.14 -26.86
C GLY A 207 -5.99 -17.95 -25.35
N PHE A 208 -5.88 -16.72 -24.83
CA PHE A 208 -6.06 -16.45 -23.41
C PHE A 208 -7.51 -16.75 -23.00
N GLY A 209 -7.69 -17.66 -22.03
CA GLY A 209 -9.01 -18.10 -21.58
C GLY A 209 -9.56 -19.34 -22.31
N SER A 210 -8.79 -19.95 -23.22
CA SER A 210 -9.07 -21.29 -23.74
C SER A 210 -8.99 -22.35 -22.62
N ALA A 211 -9.72 -23.46 -22.77
CA ALA A 211 -9.80 -24.56 -21.79
C ALA A 211 -8.50 -25.39 -21.63
N ALA A 212 -7.41 -24.98 -22.29
CA ALA A 212 -6.13 -25.65 -22.21
C ALA A 212 -5.44 -25.44 -20.86
N CYS A 213 -4.71 -26.45 -20.40
CA CYS A 213 -3.92 -26.39 -19.18
C CYS A 213 -2.85 -25.28 -19.31
N ARG A 214 -2.93 -24.25 -18.47
CA ARG A 214 -2.01 -23.09 -18.54
C ARG A 214 -0.70 -23.40 -17.81
N THR A 215 0.43 -23.19 -18.49
CA THR A 215 1.76 -23.19 -17.88
C THR A 215 2.10 -21.83 -17.25
N ILE A 216 2.78 -21.85 -16.09
CA ILE A 216 3.16 -20.66 -15.34
C ILE A 216 4.62 -20.33 -15.62
N ALA A 217 4.89 -19.18 -16.24
CA ALA A 217 6.25 -18.75 -16.60
C ALA A 217 7.11 -18.35 -15.39
N ARG A 218 6.50 -17.79 -14.34
CA ARG A 218 7.19 -17.37 -13.10
C ARG A 218 6.57 -18.02 -11.87
N PRO A 219 7.07 -19.18 -11.41
CA PRO A 219 6.55 -19.82 -10.22
C PRO A 219 6.94 -19.03 -8.96
N GLN A 220 5.93 -18.60 -8.20
CA GLN A 220 6.06 -17.92 -6.91
C GLN A 220 5.88 -18.95 -5.80
N ARG A 221 6.97 -19.63 -5.41
CA ARG A 221 6.95 -20.63 -4.33
C ARG A 221 7.14 -19.94 -2.98
N MET A 222 6.35 -20.32 -1.98
CA MET A 222 6.65 -19.97 -0.58
C MET A 222 7.89 -20.73 -0.13
N ARG A 223 8.93 -19.98 0.23
CA ARG A 223 10.17 -20.49 0.81
C ARG A 223 10.01 -20.63 2.32
N VAL A 224 10.90 -21.38 2.96
CA VAL A 224 10.94 -21.52 4.44
C VAL A 224 11.09 -20.16 5.12
N ALA A 225 11.84 -19.23 4.52
CA ALA A 225 11.98 -17.86 5.01
C ALA A 225 10.65 -17.09 5.04
N ASP A 226 9.72 -17.37 4.11
CA ASP A 226 8.40 -16.73 4.06
C ASP A 226 7.50 -17.21 5.19
N TRP A 227 7.57 -18.50 5.53
CA TRP A 227 6.91 -19.05 6.71
C TRP A 227 7.50 -18.51 8.00
N GLY A 228 8.83 -18.36 8.06
CA GLY A 228 9.52 -17.71 9.17
C GLY A 228 9.06 -16.27 9.38
N LEU A 229 8.84 -15.50 8.30
CA LEU A 229 8.31 -14.14 8.38
C LEU A 229 6.90 -14.10 8.97
N LEU A 230 6.00 -14.98 8.51
CA LEU A 230 4.64 -15.07 9.05
C LEU A 230 4.66 -15.46 10.54
N LEU A 231 5.48 -16.45 10.91
CA LEU A 231 5.61 -16.90 12.28
C LEU A 231 6.19 -15.80 13.18
N ALA A 232 7.17 -15.04 12.69
CA ALA A 232 7.72 -13.89 13.40
C ALA A 232 6.67 -12.78 13.61
N ALA A 233 5.80 -12.53 12.61
CA ALA A 233 4.70 -11.57 12.75
C ALA A 233 3.66 -12.03 13.79
N VAL A 234 3.32 -13.32 13.81
CA VAL A 234 2.44 -13.92 14.82
C VAL A 234 3.08 -13.84 16.21
N ALA A 235 4.35 -14.20 16.34
CA ALA A 235 5.08 -14.15 17.60
C ALA A 235 5.18 -12.73 18.16
N LEU A 236 5.49 -11.74 17.30
CA LEU A 236 5.51 -10.33 17.68
C LEU A 236 4.13 -9.86 18.12
N GLY A 237 3.08 -10.22 17.39
CA GLY A 237 1.71 -9.86 17.74
C GLY A 237 1.25 -10.47 19.06
N ALA A 238 1.53 -11.76 19.28
CA ALA A 238 1.22 -12.46 20.51
C ALA A 238 1.99 -11.89 21.70
N ALA A 239 3.28 -11.60 21.54
CA ALA A 239 4.09 -10.95 22.57
C ALA A 239 3.55 -9.55 22.92
N ALA A 240 3.17 -8.75 21.92
CA ALA A 240 2.63 -7.41 22.14
C ALA A 240 1.25 -7.43 22.84
N LEU A 241 0.42 -8.44 22.60
CA LEU A 241 -0.84 -8.66 23.32
C LEU A 241 -0.60 -9.19 24.73
N GLY A 242 0.35 -10.11 24.91
CA GLY A 242 0.75 -10.64 26.22
C GLY A 242 1.28 -9.54 27.15
N ILE A 243 2.19 -8.71 26.65
CA ILE A 243 2.70 -7.54 27.38
C ILE A 243 1.56 -6.56 27.70
N GLY A 244 0.70 -6.28 26.72
CA GLY A 244 -0.42 -5.35 26.91
C GLY A 244 -1.50 -5.83 27.89
N SER A 245 -1.66 -7.14 28.06
CA SER A 245 -2.59 -7.74 29.03
C SER A 245 -1.97 -7.90 30.42
N ALA A 246 -0.67 -8.21 30.50
CA ALA A 246 0.05 -8.29 31.78
C ALA A 246 0.18 -6.94 32.49
N LEU A 247 0.30 -5.84 31.75
CA LEU A 247 0.38 -4.47 32.29
C LEU A 247 -0.99 -3.85 32.63
N ARG A 248 -2.07 -4.64 32.55
CA ARG A 248 -3.44 -4.23 32.93
C ARG A 248 -3.91 -4.80 34.27
N VAL A 249 -3.12 -5.68 34.89
CA VAL A 249 -3.31 -6.15 36.27
C VAL A 249 -2.53 -5.24 37.19
#